data_AF-A0A534M393-F1
#
_entry.id   AF-A0A534M393-F1
#
_cell.length_a   1.000
_cell.length_b   1.000
_cell.length_c   1.000
_cell.angle_alpha   90.00
_cell.angle_beta   90.00
_cell.angle_gamma   90.00
#
_symmetry.space_group_name_H-M   'P 1'
#
loop_
_entity.id
_entity.type
_entity.pdbx_description
1 polymer ?
#
loop_
_entity_poly.entity_id
_entity_poly.type
_entity_poly.pdbx_seq_one_letter_code
_entity_poly.pdbx_strand_id
1 'polypeptide(L)'
;MKWVTREKAKVDRIACPWLIRKFVDPKAEFLFVPREKVLDVAKEQDATPYDSPGAELFHYKENGDERCSFDAIIKKYKLTDHALLDMAEIVRAADAAPRNPRPEGAGLEAMALGFRESSKDDFDNMRLQFPVYDALYTFCRLKVEGKAKLEHATR
;
A
#
# COMPACT_ATOMS: atom_id res chain seq x y z
N MET A 1 17.44 1.44 -2.72
CA MET A 1 17.22 0.54 -1.56
C MET A 1 16.46 -0.69 -2.03
N LYS A 2 16.76 -1.88 -1.50
CA LYS A 2 15.99 -3.10 -1.78
C LYS A 2 14.91 -3.30 -0.73
N TRP A 3 13.76 -3.79 -1.18
CA TRP A 3 12.58 -4.06 -0.35
C TRP A 3 12.07 -5.45 -0.65
N VAL A 4 11.62 -6.17 0.38
CA VAL A 4 11.17 -7.55 0.20
C VAL A 4 9.83 -7.78 0.90
N THR A 5 8.95 -8.49 0.21
CA THR A 5 7.70 -9.00 0.78
C THR A 5 7.35 -10.36 0.18
N ARG A 6 6.28 -10.95 0.66
CA ARG A 6 5.81 -12.24 0.14
C ARG A 6 5.15 -12.10 -1.23
N GLU A 7 5.31 -13.11 -2.08
CA GLU A 7 4.69 -13.22 -3.42
C GLU A 7 3.16 -13.26 -3.37
N LYS A 8 2.53 -13.11 -4.55
CA LYS A 8 1.07 -13.00 -4.72
C LYS A 8 0.52 -11.82 -3.92
N ALA A 9 1.13 -10.67 -4.17
CA ALA A 9 0.83 -9.38 -3.59
C ALA A 9 -0.60 -8.93 -3.92
N LYS A 10 -1.21 -8.26 -2.94
CA LYS A 10 -2.49 -7.57 -3.08
C LYS A 10 -2.46 -6.32 -2.20
N VAL A 11 -3.32 -5.36 -2.53
CA VAL A 11 -3.59 -4.13 -1.78
C VAL A 11 -2.32 -3.51 -1.18
N ASP A 12 -2.01 -3.73 0.10
CA ASP A 12 -0.89 -3.08 0.79
C ASP A 12 0.49 -3.48 0.21
N ARG A 13 0.64 -4.72 -0.26
CA ARG A 13 1.90 -5.18 -0.89
C ARG A 13 2.18 -4.58 -2.26
N ILE A 14 1.20 -3.92 -2.87
CA ILE A 14 1.36 -3.13 -4.11
C ILE A 14 1.34 -1.62 -3.81
N ALA A 15 0.51 -1.18 -2.86
CA ALA A 15 0.46 0.21 -2.41
C ALA A 15 1.80 0.67 -1.83
N CYS A 16 2.45 -0.17 -1.01
CA CYS A 16 3.76 0.10 -0.43
C CYS A 16 4.83 0.37 -1.50
N PRO A 17 5.04 -0.49 -2.52
CA PRO A 17 5.94 -0.18 -3.63
C PRO A 17 5.67 1.15 -4.34
N TRP A 18 4.40 1.50 -4.56
CA TRP A 18 4.02 2.79 -5.16
C TRP A 18 4.45 3.95 -4.25
N LEU A 19 4.11 3.88 -2.96
CA LEU A 19 4.48 4.87 -1.94
C LEU A 19 6.00 5.05 -1.87
N ILE A 20 6.73 3.93 -1.77
CA ILE A 20 8.18 3.92 -1.64
C ILE A 20 8.81 4.60 -2.87
N ARG A 21 8.40 4.24 -4.10
CA ARG A 21 8.96 4.85 -5.31
C ARG A 21 8.66 6.34 -5.45
N LYS A 22 7.53 6.83 -4.92
CA LYS A 22 7.12 8.22 -5.09
C LYS A 22 7.67 9.13 -3.98
N PHE A 23 7.76 8.64 -2.74
CA PHE A 23 8.00 9.47 -1.57
C PHE A 23 9.26 9.10 -0.76
N VAL A 24 9.84 7.93 -0.99
CA VAL A 24 10.99 7.43 -0.19
C VAL A 24 12.24 7.29 -1.04
N ASP A 25 12.20 6.48 -2.09
CA ASP A 25 13.32 6.20 -2.97
C ASP A 25 12.85 5.89 -4.41
N PRO A 26 13.04 6.81 -5.38
CA PRO A 26 12.62 6.59 -6.76
C PRO A 26 13.38 5.46 -7.47
N LYS A 27 14.50 5.00 -6.91
CA LYS A 27 15.30 3.88 -7.42
C LYS A 27 15.07 2.59 -6.62
N ALA A 28 13.99 2.51 -5.84
CA ALA A 28 13.68 1.32 -5.04
C ALA A 28 13.48 0.08 -5.92
N GLU A 29 14.11 -1.01 -5.48
CA GLU A 29 14.01 -2.35 -6.04
C GLU A 29 13.17 -3.23 -5.11
N PHE A 30 12.34 -4.10 -5.69
CA PHE A 30 11.40 -4.94 -4.95
C PHE A 30 11.69 -6.41 -5.21
N LEU A 31 11.57 -7.22 -4.17
CA LEU A 31 11.69 -8.67 -4.20
C LEU A 31 10.38 -9.27 -3.69
N PHE A 32 9.80 -10.16 -4.49
CA PHE A 32 8.63 -10.95 -4.11
C PHE A 32 9.08 -12.40 -3.96
N VAL A 33 8.98 -12.94 -2.75
CA VAL A 33 9.51 -14.27 -2.41
C VAL A 33 8.48 -15.13 -1.68
N PRO A 34 8.67 -16.45 -1.56
CA PRO A 34 7.80 -17.27 -0.72
C PRO A 34 7.71 -16.74 0.72
N ARG A 35 6.55 -16.90 1.36
CA ARG A 35 6.23 -16.25 2.65
C ARG A 35 7.25 -16.53 3.73
N GLU A 36 7.72 -17.76 3.81
CA GLU A 36 8.68 -18.27 4.77
C GLU A 36 10.10 -17.75 4.53
N LYS A 37 10.41 -17.22 3.33
CA LYS A 37 11.75 -16.74 2.95
C LYS A 37 11.95 -15.25 3.12
N VAL A 38 10.93 -14.47 3.47
CA VAL A 38 11.00 -13.00 3.46
C VAL A 38 12.12 -12.48 4.37
N LEU A 39 12.22 -12.98 5.61
CA LEU A 39 13.24 -12.51 6.57
C LEU A 39 14.65 -13.01 6.23
N ASP A 40 14.77 -14.22 5.69
CA ASP A 40 16.05 -14.76 5.25
C ASP A 40 16.60 -13.96 4.06
N VAL A 41 15.76 -13.72 3.05
CA VAL A 41 16.11 -12.90 1.87
C VAL A 41 16.39 -11.45 2.27
N ALA A 42 15.65 -10.90 3.23
CA ALA A 42 15.92 -9.57 3.77
C ALA A 42 17.36 -9.47 4.29
N LYS A 43 17.81 -10.45 5.07
CA LYS A 43 19.16 -10.51 5.62
C LYS A 43 20.22 -10.76 4.55
N GLU A 44 19.97 -11.69 3.63
CA GLU A 44 20.92 -12.06 2.57
C GLU A 44 21.14 -10.94 1.54
N GLN A 45 20.10 -10.17 1.22
CA GLN A 45 20.11 -9.16 0.17
C GLN A 45 20.25 -7.73 0.70
N ASP A 46 20.40 -7.55 2.02
CA ASP A 46 20.33 -6.24 2.69
C ASP A 46 19.05 -5.47 2.27
N ALA A 47 17.92 -6.18 2.27
CA ALA A 47 16.62 -5.67 1.84
C ALA A 47 15.73 -5.39 3.06
N THR A 48 14.94 -4.32 2.99
CA THR A 48 13.99 -3.97 4.05
C THR A 48 12.70 -4.80 3.90
N PRO A 49 12.36 -5.67 4.87
CA PRO A 49 11.12 -6.43 4.81
C PRO A 49 9.91 -5.57 5.19
N TYR A 50 8.77 -5.80 4.54
CA TYR A 50 7.48 -5.15 4.84
C TYR A 50 6.30 -6.09 4.56
N ASP A 51 5.13 -5.80 5.15
CA ASP A 51 3.93 -6.67 5.16
C ASP A 51 4.26 -8.17 5.36
N SER A 52 5.10 -8.46 6.36
CA SER A 52 5.42 -9.84 6.74
C SER A 52 5.59 -9.97 8.24
N PRO A 53 5.11 -11.06 8.87
CA PRO A 53 5.31 -11.28 10.30
C PRO A 53 6.80 -11.17 10.67
N GLY A 54 7.11 -10.40 11.72
CA GLY A 54 8.48 -10.13 12.16
C GLY A 54 9.20 -8.99 11.46
N ALA A 55 8.62 -8.41 10.39
CA ALA A 55 9.14 -7.17 9.81
C ALA A 55 8.83 -5.97 10.72
N GLU A 56 9.75 -4.99 10.77
CA GLU A 56 9.50 -3.71 11.43
C GLU A 56 8.33 -2.95 10.78
N LEU A 57 8.22 -3.05 9.45
CA LEU A 57 7.17 -2.44 8.64
C LEU A 57 6.01 -3.41 8.42
N PHE A 58 5.50 -3.96 9.52
CA PHE A 58 4.31 -4.79 9.56
C PHE A 58 3.11 -4.01 10.12
N HIS A 59 1.95 -4.65 10.14
CA HIS A 59 0.74 -4.09 10.72
C HIS A 59 0.93 -3.82 12.23
N TYR A 60 0.35 -2.73 12.71
CA TYR A 60 0.41 -2.34 14.11
C TYR A 60 -0.91 -1.76 14.60
N LYS A 61 -1.11 -1.68 15.92
CA LYS A 61 -2.30 -1.07 16.52
C LYS A 61 -2.02 0.35 16.99
N GLU A 62 -2.92 1.27 16.70
CA GLU A 62 -2.85 2.65 17.15
C GLU A 62 -4.26 3.17 17.44
N ASN A 63 -4.47 3.73 18.63
CA ASN A 63 -5.77 4.24 19.09
C ASN A 63 -6.94 3.22 18.99
N GLY A 64 -6.60 1.93 19.03
CA GLY A 64 -7.56 0.84 18.95
C GLY A 64 -8.04 0.49 17.54
N ASP A 65 -7.39 1.03 16.51
CA ASP A 65 -7.52 0.63 15.11
C ASP A 65 -6.26 -0.10 14.63
N GLU A 66 -6.43 -0.99 13.64
CA GLU A 66 -5.33 -1.60 12.91
C GLU A 66 -4.79 -0.63 11.84
N ARG A 67 -3.46 -0.56 11.75
CA ARG A 67 -2.70 0.20 10.75
C ARG A 67 -1.95 -0.79 9.87
N CYS A 68 -1.99 -0.59 8.56
CA CYS A 68 -1.32 -1.44 7.58
C CYS A 68 0.14 -1.02 7.38
N SER A 69 0.89 -1.75 6.54
CA SER A 69 2.30 -1.46 6.29
C SER A 69 2.50 -0.12 5.56
N PHE A 70 1.52 0.31 4.76
CA PHE A 70 1.48 1.66 4.18
C PHE A 70 1.60 2.74 5.25
N ASP A 71 0.84 2.61 6.35
CA ASP A 71 0.91 3.53 7.49
C ASP A 71 2.26 3.44 8.22
N ALA A 72 2.79 2.22 8.37
CA ALA A 72 4.09 2.01 9.02
C ALA A 72 5.21 2.72 8.25
N ILE A 73 5.18 2.69 6.92
CA ILE A 73 6.13 3.41 6.07
C ILE A 73 5.94 4.93 6.20
N ILE A 74 4.71 5.44 6.11
CA ILE A 74 4.43 6.87 6.32
C ILE A 74 5.00 7.34 7.67
N LYS A 75 4.77 6.57 8.74
CA LYS A 75 5.26 6.87 10.09
C LYS A 75 6.79 6.82 10.17
N LYS A 76 7.42 5.77 9.63
CA LYS A 76 8.88 5.60 9.65
C LYS A 76 9.61 6.74 8.96
N TYR A 77 9.12 7.15 7.78
CA TYR A 77 9.74 8.20 6.97
C TYR A 77 9.19 9.60 7.23
N LYS A 78 8.29 9.75 8.22
CA LYS A 78 7.69 11.02 8.64
C LYS A 78 7.07 11.80 7.47
N LEU A 79 6.35 11.09 6.60
CA LEU A 79 5.70 11.69 5.44
C LEU A 79 4.46 12.48 5.88
N THR A 80 4.33 13.73 5.43
CA THR A 80 3.29 14.67 5.91
C THR A 80 2.39 15.21 4.79
N ASP A 81 2.49 14.69 3.57
CA ASP A 81 1.65 15.14 2.46
C ASP A 81 0.17 14.83 2.73
N HIS A 82 -0.68 15.85 2.75
CA HIS A 82 -2.08 15.71 3.15
C HIS A 82 -2.88 14.77 2.23
N ALA A 83 -2.59 14.77 0.92
CA ALA A 83 -3.25 13.88 -0.01
C ALA A 83 -2.81 12.42 0.20
N LEU A 84 -1.54 12.19 0.53
CA LEU A 84 -1.03 10.88 0.89
C LEU A 84 -1.67 10.36 2.18
N LEU A 85 -1.89 11.24 3.16
CA LEU A 85 -2.57 10.89 4.41
C LEU A 85 -4.06 10.53 4.19
N ASP A 86 -4.78 11.24 3.30
CA ASP A 86 -6.16 10.85 2.92
C ASP A 86 -6.15 9.52 2.14
N MET A 87 -5.16 9.30 1.27
CA MET A 87 -5.00 8.03 0.56
C MET A 87 -4.69 6.86 1.50
N ALA A 88 -3.95 7.08 2.58
CA ALA A 88 -3.69 6.06 3.60
C ALA A 88 -4.99 5.57 4.26
N GLU A 89 -6.00 6.43 4.43
CA GLU A 89 -7.33 5.98 4.90
C GLU A 89 -8.00 5.01 3.93
N ILE A 90 -7.87 5.25 2.62
CA ILE A 90 -8.44 4.39 1.58
C ILE A 90 -7.71 3.04 1.55
N VAL A 91 -6.37 3.05 1.58
CA VAL A 91 -5.56 1.83 1.63
C VAL A 91 -5.88 1.03 2.90
N ARG A 92 -5.99 1.68 4.07
CA ARG A 92 -6.41 1.03 5.31
C ARG A 92 -7.78 0.38 5.20
N ALA A 93 -8.74 1.02 4.55
CA ALA A 93 -10.08 0.44 4.36
C ALA A 93 -10.08 -0.77 3.42
N ALA A 94 -9.05 -0.93 2.57
CA ALA A 94 -8.90 -2.04 1.65
C ALA A 94 -8.05 -3.21 2.21
N ASP A 95 -7.15 -2.94 3.17
CA ASP A 95 -6.20 -3.93 3.68
C ASP A 95 -6.35 -4.26 5.18
N ALA A 96 -7.10 -3.43 5.91
CA ALA A 96 -7.41 -3.60 7.32
C ALA A 96 -8.91 -3.37 7.58
N ALA A 97 -9.32 -3.48 8.84
CA ALA A 97 -10.70 -3.24 9.27
C ALA A 97 -10.80 -2.00 10.20
N PRO A 98 -10.57 -0.77 9.68
CA PRO A 98 -10.70 0.44 10.49
C PRO A 98 -12.16 0.65 10.92
N ARG A 99 -12.39 1.26 12.09
CA ARG A 99 -13.75 1.56 12.60
C ARG A 99 -14.61 2.38 11.64
N ASN A 100 -14.00 3.32 10.92
CA ASN A 100 -14.66 4.18 9.95
C ASN A 100 -14.02 3.97 8.57
N PRO A 101 -14.40 2.91 7.84
CA PRO A 101 -13.80 2.60 6.55
C PRO A 101 -14.24 3.61 5.48
N ARG A 102 -13.32 3.91 4.57
CA ARG A 102 -13.57 4.73 3.39
C ARG A 102 -14.29 3.89 2.32
N PRO A 103 -15.38 4.38 1.71
CA PRO A 103 -16.11 3.62 0.67
C PRO A 103 -15.22 3.28 -0.54
N GLU A 104 -14.22 4.11 -0.83
CA GLU A 104 -13.23 3.87 -1.89
C GLU A 104 -12.41 2.59 -1.65
N GLY A 105 -12.23 2.17 -0.39
CA GLY A 105 -11.43 1.01 0.00
C GLY A 105 -11.98 -0.31 -0.57
N ALA A 106 -13.30 -0.49 -0.56
CA ALA A 106 -13.92 -1.70 -1.11
C ALA A 106 -13.69 -1.82 -2.63
N GLY A 107 -13.74 -0.70 -3.35
CA GLY A 107 -13.42 -0.66 -4.77
C GLY A 107 -11.94 -0.96 -5.05
N LEU A 108 -11.05 -0.41 -4.23
CA LEU A 108 -9.62 -0.70 -4.30
C LEU A 108 -9.31 -2.18 -4.03
N GLU A 109 -9.95 -2.79 -3.03
CA GLU A 109 -9.81 -4.21 -2.74
C GLU A 109 -10.29 -5.07 -3.92
N ALA A 110 -11.47 -4.78 -4.48
CA ALA A 110 -12.01 -5.50 -5.62
C ALA A 110 -11.08 -5.44 -6.84
N MET A 111 -10.53 -4.26 -7.15
CA MET A 111 -9.54 -4.11 -8.21
C MET A 111 -8.26 -4.91 -7.92
N ALA A 112 -7.71 -4.81 -6.71
CA ALA A 112 -6.48 -5.51 -6.34
C ALA A 112 -6.63 -7.04 -6.42
N LEU A 113 -7.81 -7.58 -6.06
CA LEU A 113 -8.13 -8.99 -6.24
C LEU A 113 -8.15 -9.38 -7.73
N GLY A 114 -8.82 -8.59 -8.56
CA GLY A 114 -8.87 -8.84 -10.01
C GLY A 114 -7.51 -8.76 -10.70
N PHE A 115 -6.69 -7.77 -10.36
CA PHE A 115 -5.33 -7.63 -10.91
C PHE A 115 -4.42 -8.78 -10.49
N ARG A 116 -4.50 -9.22 -9.23
CA ARG A 116 -3.73 -10.38 -8.75
C ARG A 116 -4.01 -11.63 -9.59
N GLU A 117 -5.27 -11.90 -9.92
CA GLU A 117 -5.66 -13.08 -10.70
C GLU A 117 -5.38 -12.94 -12.21
N SER A 118 -5.34 -11.71 -12.73
CA SER A 118 -5.12 -11.46 -14.17
C SER A 118 -3.67 -11.14 -14.55
N SER A 119 -2.81 -10.87 -13.56
CA SER A 119 -1.38 -10.60 -13.75
C SER A 119 -0.56 -11.88 -13.95
N LYS A 120 0.55 -11.78 -14.69
CA LYS A 120 1.46 -12.91 -14.90
C LYS A 120 2.29 -13.25 -13.65
N ASP A 121 2.71 -12.21 -12.93
CA ASP A 121 3.53 -12.27 -11.73
C ASP A 121 3.36 -10.97 -10.93
N ASP A 122 4.04 -10.85 -9.78
CA ASP A 122 3.93 -9.67 -8.91
C ASP A 122 4.48 -8.38 -9.53
N PHE A 123 5.43 -8.45 -10.47
CA PHE A 123 5.95 -7.27 -11.15
C PHE A 123 4.98 -6.77 -12.22
N ASP A 124 4.36 -7.67 -12.97
CA ASP A 124 3.28 -7.32 -13.90
C ASP A 124 2.06 -6.78 -13.15
N ASN A 125 1.71 -7.38 -12.01
CA ASN A 125 0.68 -6.91 -11.10
C ASN A 125 0.94 -5.46 -10.65
N MET A 126 2.16 -5.20 -10.17
CA MET A 126 2.62 -3.87 -9.77
C MET A 126 2.53 -2.87 -10.92
N ARG A 127 3.01 -3.24 -12.12
CA ARG A 127 2.95 -2.40 -13.33
C ARG A 127 1.51 -2.04 -13.72
N LEU A 128 0.59 -3.00 -13.65
CA LEU A 128 -0.82 -2.81 -14.00
C LEU A 128 -1.57 -1.94 -12.99
N GLN A 129 -1.23 -2.04 -11.69
CA GLN A 129 -1.93 -1.33 -10.63
C GLN A 129 -1.38 0.07 -10.33
N PHE A 130 -0.12 0.36 -10.63
CA PHE A 130 0.47 1.69 -10.35
C PHE A 130 -0.35 2.87 -10.89
N PRO A 131 -0.92 2.83 -12.11
CA PRO A 131 -1.81 3.88 -12.60
C PRO A 131 -3.06 4.09 -11.73
N VAL A 132 -3.58 3.04 -11.09
CA VAL A 132 -4.71 3.15 -10.15
C VAL A 132 -4.30 3.96 -8.92
N TYR A 133 -3.12 3.69 -8.36
CA TYR A 133 -2.59 4.43 -7.22
C TYR A 133 -2.25 5.90 -7.60
N ASP A 134 -1.73 6.14 -8.81
CA ASP A 134 -1.54 7.50 -9.34
C ASP A 134 -2.87 8.28 -9.45
N ALA A 135 -3.92 7.62 -9.97
CA ALA A 135 -5.26 8.21 -10.09
C ALA A 135 -5.88 8.45 -8.71
N LEU A 136 -5.73 7.50 -7.77
CA LEU A 136 -6.23 7.62 -6.40
C LEU A 136 -5.54 8.75 -5.64
N TYR A 137 -4.22 8.88 -5.76
CA TYR A 137 -3.48 10.00 -5.20
C TYR A 137 -3.93 11.35 -5.78
N THR A 138 -4.14 11.40 -7.10
CA THR A 138 -4.67 12.59 -7.77
C THR A 138 -6.07 12.96 -7.26
N PHE A 139 -6.93 11.97 -7.06
CA PHE A 139 -8.24 12.18 -6.43
C PHE A 139 -8.11 12.75 -5.01
N CYS A 140 -7.24 12.15 -4.17
CA CYS A 140 -7.01 12.62 -2.81
C CYS A 140 -6.50 14.07 -2.80
N ARG A 141 -5.61 14.44 -3.73
CA ARG A 141 -5.16 15.83 -3.92
C ARG A 141 -6.32 16.77 -4.24
N LEU A 142 -7.14 16.43 -5.25
CA LEU A 142 -8.28 17.26 -5.63
C LEU A 142 -9.29 17.39 -4.47
N LYS A 143 -9.50 16.33 -3.70
CA LYS A 143 -10.39 16.33 -2.54
C LYS A 143 -9.87 17.23 -1.43
N VAL A 144 -8.58 17.14 -1.08
CA VAL A 144 -7.95 18.03 -0.08
C VAL A 144 -8.02 19.51 -0.52
N GLU A 145 -7.94 19.77 -1.83
CA GLU A 145 -8.13 21.10 -2.41
C GLU A 145 -9.61 21.55 -2.52
N GLY A 146 -10.56 20.71 -2.11
CA GLY A 146 -12.01 21.00 -2.20
C GLY A 146 -12.59 20.94 -3.62
N LYS A 147 -11.87 20.34 -4.57
CA LYS A 147 -12.21 20.28 -6.01
C LYS A 147 -12.85 18.96 -6.44
N ALA A 148 -12.83 17.93 -5.60
CA ALA A 148 -13.45 16.64 -5.89
C ALA A 148 -14.23 16.11 -4.68
N LYS A 149 -15.36 15.46 -4.99
CA LYS A 149 -16.16 14.68 -4.05
C LYS A 149 -16.81 13.52 -4.80
N LEU A 150 -17.11 12.42 -4.10
CA LEU A 150 -17.89 11.34 -4.68
C LEU A 150 -19.37 11.72 -4.66
N GLU A 151 -19.99 11.78 -5.83
CA GLU A 151 -21.40 12.19 -5.97
C GLU A 151 -22.38 11.03 -5.70
N HIS A 152 -21.91 9.80 -5.84
CA HIS A 152 -22.73 8.59 -5.76
C HIS A 152 -22.25 7.60 -4.68
N ALA A 153 -21.41 8.04 -3.74
CA ALA A 153 -21.02 7.19 -2.63
C ALA A 153 -22.26 6.85 -1.77
N THR A 154 -22.48 5.56 -1.53
CA THR A 154 -23.48 5.08 -0.58
C THR A 154 -23.06 5.49 0.83
N ARG A 155 -24.02 6.00 1.62
CA ARG A 155 -23.81 6.37 3.02
C ARG A 155 -23.71 5.16 3.93
#